data_AF-A0A6I8UBC0-F1
#
_entry.id   AF-A0A6I8UBC0-F1
#
_cell.length_a   1.000
_cell.length_b   1.000
_cell.length_c   1.000
_cell.angle_alpha   90.00
_cell.angle_beta   90.00
_cell.angle_gamma   90.00
#
_symmetry.space_group_name_H-M   'P 1'
#
loop_
_entity.id
_entity.type
_entity.pdbx_description
1 polymer ?
#
loop_
_entity_poly.entity_id
_entity_poly.type
_entity_poly.pdbx_seq_one_letter_code
_entity_poly.pdbx_strand_id
1 'polypeptide(L)'
;MSLLEQYEQQYAALIAEITAHIGRLQQQSSSSDRNELCSKIDGSLPEAQELLEQMGLEVRELNPAQRTSFNSKLQVAQAELRRLQAEYKQTKNKAQPNAFTTLDLGGAGDFYEDVSINNDQRQRLLDNSERIERTGNRLTEGYRVAVETEALGAQVLNDLHHQRETLQGARARLRETNADLGRASRTLNTMVLRALREKVVLYGVGVCFVVAVGVSLYLTFAPSSSAATS
;
A
#
# COMPACT_ATOMS: atom_id res chain seq x y z
N MET A 1 -4.27 10.20 16.85
CA MET A 1 -4.60 9.25 15.79
C MET A 1 -4.73 10.05 14.51
N SER A 2 -3.92 9.75 13.49
CA SER A 2 -4.09 10.39 12.19
C SER A 2 -5.32 9.79 11.50
N LEU A 3 -5.96 10.54 10.61
CA LEU A 3 -7.13 10.08 9.86
C LEU A 3 -6.82 8.79 9.07
N LEU A 4 -5.60 8.71 8.54
CA LEU A 4 -5.10 7.54 7.84
C LEU A 4 -4.94 6.30 8.73
N GLU A 5 -4.48 6.45 9.97
CA GLU A 5 -4.39 5.36 10.94
C GLU A 5 -5.79 4.84 11.34
N GLN A 6 -6.76 5.76 11.40
CA GLN A 6 -8.16 5.42 11.64
C GLN A 6 -8.78 4.63 10.47
N TYR A 7 -8.46 5.00 9.22
CA TYR A 7 -8.89 4.21 8.05
C TYR A 7 -8.18 2.85 7.97
N GLU A 8 -6.88 2.77 8.29
CA GLU A 8 -6.14 1.50 8.33
C GLU A 8 -6.75 0.53 9.36
N GLN A 9 -7.13 1.05 10.54
CA GLN A 9 -7.78 0.26 11.57
C GLN A 9 -9.19 -0.21 11.17
N GLN A 10 -9.99 0.67 10.56
CA GLN A 10 -11.32 0.31 10.05
C GLN A 10 -11.23 -0.75 8.96
N TYR A 11 -10.33 -0.58 7.99
CA TYR A 11 -10.10 -1.55 6.93
C TYR A 11 -9.67 -2.91 7.49
N ALA A 12 -8.74 -2.94 8.45
CA ALA A 12 -8.29 -4.18 9.07
C ALA A 12 -9.42 -4.92 9.81
N ALA A 13 -10.28 -4.19 10.53
CA ALA A 13 -11.45 -4.76 11.19
C ALA A 13 -12.42 -5.36 10.17
N LEU A 14 -12.66 -4.65 9.06
CA LEU A 14 -13.61 -5.06 8.04
C LEU A 14 -13.13 -6.29 7.25
N ILE A 15 -11.84 -6.38 6.94
CA ILE A 15 -11.22 -7.55 6.31
C ILE A 15 -11.29 -8.77 7.23
N ALA A 16 -11.03 -8.60 8.53
CA ALA A 16 -11.16 -9.68 9.50
C ALA A 16 -12.60 -10.19 9.59
N GLU A 17 -13.58 -9.26 9.56
CA GLU A 17 -15.00 -9.60 9.55
C GLU A 17 -15.40 -10.35 8.27
N ILE A 18 -15.02 -9.87 7.09
CA ILE A 18 -15.28 -10.54 5.80
C ILE A 18 -14.70 -11.96 5.82
N THR A 19 -13.45 -12.11 6.28
CA THR A 19 -12.78 -13.41 6.35
C THR A 19 -13.51 -14.36 7.31
N ALA A 20 -13.94 -13.88 8.47
CA ALA A 20 -14.70 -14.67 9.43
C ALA A 20 -16.06 -15.09 8.87
N HIS A 21 -16.76 -14.19 8.17
CA HIS A 21 -18.05 -14.51 7.54
C HIS A 21 -17.89 -15.51 6.39
N ILE A 22 -16.84 -15.42 5.57
CA ILE A 22 -16.53 -16.42 4.54
C ILE A 22 -16.26 -17.78 5.17
N GLY A 23 -15.47 -17.84 6.25
CA GLY A 23 -15.21 -19.08 6.98
C GLY A 23 -16.48 -19.70 7.58
N ARG A 24 -17.35 -18.89 8.18
CA ARG A 24 -18.68 -19.34 8.67
C ARG A 24 -19.58 -19.80 7.53
N LEU A 25 -19.57 -19.09 6.40
CA LEU A 25 -20.30 -19.47 5.19
C LEU A 25 -19.83 -20.84 4.66
N GLN A 26 -18.58 -21.25 4.87
CA GLN A 26 -18.14 -22.60 4.47
C GLN A 26 -18.71 -23.71 5.37
N GLN A 27 -19.00 -23.43 6.64
CA GLN A 27 -19.44 -24.41 7.64
C GLN A 27 -20.96 -24.52 7.77
N GLN A 28 -21.68 -23.44 7.46
CA GLN A 28 -23.13 -23.37 7.63
C GLN A 28 -23.86 -24.21 6.57
N SER A 29 -24.74 -25.14 6.98
CA SER A 29 -25.51 -26.00 6.07
C SER A 29 -26.93 -25.48 5.77
N SER A 30 -27.45 -24.55 6.58
CA SER A 30 -28.78 -23.95 6.47
C SER A 30 -28.82 -22.85 5.40
N SER A 31 -29.73 -22.95 4.42
CA SER A 31 -29.83 -21.98 3.31
C SER A 31 -30.19 -20.56 3.75
N SER A 32 -31.00 -20.41 4.80
CA SER A 32 -31.41 -19.11 5.35
C SER A 32 -30.23 -18.34 5.94
N ASP A 33 -29.48 -18.95 6.87
CA ASP A 33 -28.33 -18.32 7.52
C ASP A 33 -27.20 -18.03 6.52
N ARG A 34 -27.04 -18.88 5.50
CA ARG A 34 -26.09 -18.64 4.40
C ARG A 34 -26.46 -17.42 3.57
N ASN A 35 -27.75 -17.22 3.27
CA ASN A 35 -28.21 -16.05 2.52
C ASN A 35 -28.01 -14.76 3.31
N GLU A 36 -28.25 -14.78 4.62
CA GLU A 36 -27.96 -13.62 5.49
C GLU A 36 -26.46 -13.30 5.54
N LEU A 37 -25.60 -14.32 5.68
CA LEU A 37 -24.14 -14.14 5.63
C LEU A 37 -23.68 -13.61 4.27
N CYS A 38 -24.23 -14.12 3.16
CA CYS A 38 -23.95 -13.59 1.83
C CYS A 38 -24.33 -12.11 1.73
N SER A 39 -25.50 -11.71 2.23
CA SER A 39 -25.94 -10.31 2.21
C SER A 39 -25.01 -9.41 3.01
N LYS A 40 -24.49 -9.88 4.16
CA LYS A 40 -23.52 -9.14 4.99
C LYS A 40 -22.18 -8.99 4.30
N ILE A 41 -21.69 -10.04 3.63
CA ILE A 41 -20.45 -9.99 2.84
C ILE A 41 -20.62 -9.08 1.62
N ASP A 42 -21.76 -9.17 0.93
CA ASP A 42 -22.09 -8.33 -0.23
C ASP A 42 -22.13 -6.83 0.14
N GLY A 43 -22.51 -6.48 1.39
CA GLY A 43 -22.49 -5.10 1.90
C GLY A 43 -21.12 -4.62 2.39
N SER A 44 -20.31 -5.48 2.99
CA SER A 44 -18.98 -5.11 3.53
C SER A 44 -17.88 -5.04 2.46
N LEU A 45 -17.99 -5.82 1.38
CA LEU A 45 -17.04 -5.72 0.24
C LEU A 45 -16.93 -4.32 -0.38
N PRO A 46 -18.03 -3.60 -0.71
CA PRO A 46 -17.93 -2.24 -1.22
C PRO A 46 -17.45 -1.24 -0.16
N GLU A 47 -17.80 -1.42 1.11
CA GLU A 47 -17.31 -0.56 2.21
C GLU A 47 -15.77 -0.68 2.38
N ALA A 48 -15.23 -1.90 2.27
CA ALA A 48 -13.78 -2.13 2.26
C ALA A 48 -13.10 -1.45 1.07
N GLN A 49 -13.77 -1.45 -0.09
CA GLN A 49 -13.25 -0.81 -1.30
C GLN A 49 -13.26 0.72 -1.17
N GLU A 50 -14.32 1.30 -0.61
CA GLU A 50 -14.41 2.74 -0.32
C GLU A 50 -13.31 3.18 0.64
N LEU A 51 -13.05 2.42 1.71
CA LEU A 51 -11.97 2.71 2.66
C LEU A 51 -10.58 2.71 1.97
N LEU A 52 -10.33 1.79 1.03
CA LEU A 52 -9.07 1.79 0.26
C LEU A 52 -8.95 3.02 -0.65
N GLU A 53 -10.06 3.48 -1.24
CA GLU A 53 -10.07 4.70 -2.04
C GLU A 53 -9.79 5.94 -1.16
N GLN A 54 -10.43 6.04 0.00
CA GLN A 54 -10.21 7.10 0.98
C GLN A 54 -8.75 7.11 1.49
N MET A 55 -8.18 5.95 1.83
CA MET A 55 -6.76 5.82 2.16
C MET A 55 -5.86 6.30 1.01
N GLY A 56 -6.21 5.98 -0.23
CA GLY A 56 -5.46 6.42 -1.41
C GLY A 56 -5.46 7.93 -1.61
N LEU A 57 -6.56 8.61 -1.23
CA LEU A 57 -6.67 10.07 -1.26
C LEU A 57 -5.79 10.72 -0.18
N GLU A 58 -5.86 10.22 1.05
CA GLU A 58 -5.06 10.72 2.19
C GLU A 58 -3.55 10.54 1.98
N VAL A 59 -3.13 9.44 1.34
CA VAL A 59 -1.71 9.21 1.01
C VAL A 59 -1.15 10.31 0.10
N ARG A 60 -1.99 11.00 -0.69
CA ARG A 60 -1.54 12.13 -1.54
C ARG A 60 -1.14 13.36 -0.75
N GLU A 61 -1.45 13.46 0.53
CA GLU A 61 -1.03 14.58 1.39
C GLU A 61 0.31 14.32 2.10
N LEU A 62 0.78 13.07 2.11
CA LEU A 62 2.01 12.67 2.82
C LEU A 62 3.30 13.08 2.10
N ASN A 63 4.44 13.01 2.80
CA ASN A 63 5.77 13.20 2.21
C ASN A 63 6.13 12.09 1.20
N PRO A 64 6.94 12.37 0.15
CA PRO A 64 7.23 11.41 -0.92
C PRO A 64 7.83 10.07 -0.44
N ALA A 65 8.66 10.09 0.61
CA ALA A 65 9.20 8.86 1.20
C ALA A 65 8.12 7.98 1.87
N GLN A 66 7.14 8.61 2.53
CA GLN A 66 6.01 7.91 3.17
C GLN A 66 5.02 7.41 2.11
N ARG A 67 4.82 8.17 1.02
CA ARG A 67 3.97 7.75 -0.11
C ARG A 67 4.40 6.44 -0.71
N THR A 68 5.70 6.23 -0.96
CA THR A 68 6.17 4.98 -1.57
C THR A 68 5.88 3.76 -0.68
N SER A 69 6.10 3.89 0.62
CA SER A 69 5.80 2.84 1.59
C SER A 69 4.29 2.56 1.66
N PHE A 70 3.45 3.60 1.77
CA PHE A 70 2.00 3.43 1.85
C PHE A 70 1.36 2.92 0.56
N ASN A 71 1.85 3.32 -0.62
CA ASN A 71 1.37 2.78 -1.89
C ASN A 71 1.64 1.27 -1.99
N SER A 72 2.80 0.80 -1.52
CA SER A 72 3.08 -0.65 -1.48
C SER A 72 2.09 -1.40 -0.58
N LYS A 73 1.76 -0.85 0.60
CA LYS A 73 0.76 -1.42 1.50
C LYS A 73 -0.63 -1.43 0.86
N LEU A 74 -1.02 -0.35 0.18
CA LEU A 74 -2.32 -0.20 -0.47
C LEU A 74 -2.47 -1.21 -1.63
N GLN A 75 -1.41 -1.47 -2.40
CA GLN A 75 -1.41 -2.53 -3.41
C GLN A 75 -1.59 -3.92 -2.81
N VAL A 76 -0.92 -4.22 -1.69
CA VAL A 76 -1.10 -5.50 -0.98
C VAL A 76 -2.54 -5.64 -0.48
N ALA A 77 -3.09 -4.59 0.13
CA ALA A 77 -4.47 -4.57 0.61
C ALA A 77 -5.49 -4.74 -0.54
N GLN A 78 -5.28 -4.09 -1.69
CA GLN A 78 -6.10 -4.31 -2.88
C GLN A 78 -6.04 -5.76 -3.39
N ALA A 79 -4.85 -6.38 -3.40
CA ALA A 79 -4.69 -7.77 -3.81
C ALA A 79 -5.41 -8.73 -2.83
N GLU A 80 -5.34 -8.47 -1.53
CA GLU A 80 -6.03 -9.24 -0.51
C GLU A 80 -7.56 -9.15 -0.64
N LEU A 81 -8.09 -7.94 -0.84
CA LEU A 81 -9.53 -7.74 -1.06
C LEU A 81 -10.03 -8.48 -2.31
N ARG A 82 -9.27 -8.45 -3.41
CA ARG A 82 -9.58 -9.23 -4.62
C ARG A 82 -9.57 -10.73 -4.37
N ARG A 83 -8.60 -11.23 -3.59
CA ARG A 83 -8.55 -12.64 -3.18
C ARG A 83 -9.80 -13.04 -2.39
N LEU A 84 -10.21 -12.23 -1.43
CA LEU A 84 -11.41 -12.46 -0.61
C LEU A 84 -12.69 -12.41 -1.46
N GLN A 85 -12.80 -11.49 -2.41
CA GLN A 85 -13.91 -11.44 -3.37
C GLN A 85 -14.02 -12.74 -4.19
N ALA A 86 -12.90 -13.27 -4.66
CA ALA A 86 -12.88 -14.53 -5.41
C ALA A 86 -13.27 -15.72 -4.53
N GLU A 87 -12.74 -15.79 -3.30
CA GLU A 87 -13.04 -16.85 -2.32
C GLU A 87 -14.53 -16.84 -1.93
N TYR A 88 -15.10 -15.66 -1.71
CA TYR A 88 -16.52 -15.48 -1.44
C TYR A 88 -17.38 -15.94 -2.62
N LYS A 89 -17.09 -15.51 -3.85
CA LYS A 89 -17.81 -15.94 -5.07
C LYS A 89 -17.77 -17.46 -5.22
N GLN A 90 -16.63 -18.09 -4.99
CA GLN A 90 -16.48 -19.54 -5.07
C GLN A 90 -17.31 -20.25 -3.99
N THR A 91 -17.30 -19.74 -2.76
CA THR A 91 -18.05 -20.29 -1.62
C THR A 91 -19.57 -20.11 -1.80
N LYS A 92 -20.00 -18.97 -2.34
CA LYS A 92 -21.40 -18.69 -2.70
C LYS A 92 -21.89 -19.64 -3.80
N ASN A 93 -21.06 -19.94 -4.80
CA ASN A 93 -21.43 -20.87 -5.88
C ASN A 93 -21.44 -22.33 -5.44
N LYS A 94 -20.60 -22.74 -4.48
CA LYS A 94 -20.68 -24.08 -3.84
C LYS A 94 -21.98 -24.26 -3.02
N ALA A 95 -22.56 -23.16 -2.53
CA ALA A 95 -23.76 -23.14 -1.70
C ALA A 95 -25.07 -23.42 -2.46
N GLN A 96 -25.09 -23.10 -3.76
CA GLN A 96 -26.20 -23.47 -4.62
C GLN A 96 -25.88 -24.85 -5.19
N PRO A 97 -26.39 -25.94 -4.59
CA PRO A 97 -26.44 -27.18 -5.32
C PRO A 97 -27.34 -26.89 -6.53
N ASN A 98 -26.76 -26.88 -7.73
CA ASN A 98 -27.47 -27.56 -8.80
C ASN A 98 -27.86 -28.92 -8.21
N ALA A 99 -29.15 -29.22 -8.16
CA ALA A 99 -29.73 -30.45 -7.65
C ALA A 99 -29.34 -31.71 -8.47
N PHE A 100 -28.12 -31.75 -9.01
CA PHE A 100 -27.67 -32.73 -10.00
C PHE A 100 -26.42 -33.53 -9.57
N THR A 101 -25.86 -33.31 -8.38
CA THR A 101 -24.66 -34.07 -7.97
C THR A 101 -24.86 -35.08 -6.86
N THR A 102 -26.10 -35.31 -6.41
CA THR A 102 -26.43 -36.52 -5.65
C THR A 102 -26.63 -37.68 -6.62
N LEU A 103 -25.49 -38.30 -6.92
CA LEU A 103 -25.30 -39.61 -7.48
C LEU A 103 -26.24 -40.63 -6.79
N ASP A 104 -27.42 -40.89 -7.36
CA ASP A 104 -28.19 -42.10 -7.08
C ASP A 104 -27.69 -43.21 -8.01
N LEU A 105 -26.67 -43.92 -7.54
CA LEU A 105 -26.16 -45.16 -8.13
C LEU A 105 -26.62 -46.32 -7.23
N GLY A 106 -27.93 -46.60 -7.24
CA GLY A 106 -28.56 -47.61 -6.39
C GLY A 106 -29.56 -48.52 -7.13
N GLY A 107 -29.04 -49.47 -7.92
CA GLY A 107 -29.55 -50.85 -8.05
C GLY A 107 -31.02 -51.12 -8.43
N ALA A 108 -31.20 -51.62 -9.67
CA ALA A 108 -32.05 -52.75 -10.08
C ALA A 108 -33.50 -52.89 -9.53
N GLY A 109 -34.47 -52.74 -10.42
CA GLY A 109 -35.87 -53.16 -10.25
C GLY A 109 -36.59 -53.23 -11.60
N ASP A 110 -37.39 -54.27 -11.78
CA ASP A 110 -37.81 -54.91 -13.02
C ASP A 110 -39.03 -54.26 -13.74
N PHE A 111 -39.14 -54.54 -15.05
CA PHE A 111 -40.36 -54.69 -15.87
C PHE A 111 -41.33 -53.50 -16.13
N TYR A 112 -41.23 -52.91 -17.34
CA TYR A 112 -42.28 -52.50 -18.32
C TYR A 112 -41.84 -51.28 -19.18
N GLU A 113 -42.21 -51.29 -20.47
CA GLU A 113 -42.51 -50.11 -21.32
C GLU A 113 -41.46 -49.60 -22.35
N ASP A 114 -41.37 -50.34 -23.45
CA ASP A 114 -40.62 -50.12 -24.71
C ASP A 114 -40.98 -48.84 -25.52
N VAL A 115 -41.85 -47.96 -25.00
CA VAL A 115 -42.25 -46.69 -25.66
C VAL A 115 -41.63 -45.45 -25.01
N SER A 116 -41.15 -45.55 -23.76
CA SER A 116 -40.48 -44.43 -23.05
C SER A 116 -39.01 -44.23 -23.46
N ILE A 117 -38.35 -45.30 -23.91
CA ILE A 117 -36.89 -45.35 -24.15
C ILE A 117 -36.44 -44.31 -25.20
N ASN A 118 -37.25 -44.05 -26.22
CA ASN A 118 -36.90 -43.15 -27.31
C ASN A 118 -36.98 -41.67 -26.91
N ASN A 119 -37.94 -41.31 -26.04
CA ASN A 119 -38.05 -39.95 -25.51
C ASN A 119 -36.99 -39.69 -24.44
N ASP A 120 -36.74 -40.66 -23.54
CA ASP A 120 -35.68 -40.57 -22.53
C ASP A 120 -34.30 -40.40 -23.17
N GLN A 121 -34.00 -41.15 -24.23
CA GLN A 121 -32.72 -41.06 -24.91
C GLN A 121 -32.55 -39.71 -25.64
N ARG A 122 -33.61 -39.18 -26.24
CA ARG A 122 -33.60 -37.86 -26.90
C ARG A 122 -33.46 -36.73 -25.89
N GLN A 123 -34.13 -36.84 -24.75
CA GLN A 123 -34.07 -35.87 -23.66
C GLN A 123 -32.68 -35.88 -23.01
N ARG A 124 -32.06 -37.05 -22.84
CA ARG A 124 -30.66 -37.19 -22.40
C ARG A 124 -29.67 -36.54 -23.36
N LEU A 125 -29.88 -36.65 -24.67
CA LEU A 125 -29.01 -36.02 -25.68
C LEU A 125 -29.16 -34.49 -25.69
N LEU A 126 -30.38 -33.98 -25.54
CA LEU A 126 -30.64 -32.54 -25.41
C LEU A 126 -30.01 -31.97 -24.13
N ASP A 127 -30.15 -32.68 -23.01
CA ASP A 127 -29.49 -32.31 -21.75
C ASP A 127 -27.96 -32.34 -21.87
N ASN A 128 -27.40 -33.31 -22.60
CA ASN A 128 -25.96 -33.37 -22.86
C ASN A 128 -25.50 -32.20 -23.73
N SER A 129 -26.28 -31.86 -24.76
CA SER A 129 -25.99 -30.71 -25.65
C SER A 129 -26.04 -29.39 -24.88
N GLU A 130 -27.07 -29.18 -24.05
CA GLU A 130 -27.22 -27.98 -23.23
C GLU A 130 -26.09 -27.87 -22.19
N ARG A 131 -25.62 -29.01 -21.66
CA ARG A 131 -24.44 -29.07 -20.78
C ARG A 131 -23.15 -28.71 -21.49
N ILE A 132 -22.94 -29.22 -22.70
CA ILE A 132 -21.74 -28.93 -23.50
C ILE A 132 -21.72 -27.43 -23.84
N GLU A 133 -22.85 -26.87 -24.25
CA GLU A 133 -22.96 -25.44 -24.56
C GLU A 133 -22.67 -24.58 -23.32
N ARG A 134 -23.25 -24.92 -22.16
CA ARG A 134 -22.97 -24.21 -20.90
C ARG A 134 -21.52 -24.36 -20.45
N THR A 135 -20.92 -25.54 -20.63
CA THR A 135 -19.52 -25.80 -20.27
C THR A 135 -18.58 -25.05 -21.20
N GLY A 136 -18.90 -24.98 -22.49
CA GLY A 136 -18.21 -24.17 -23.48
C GLY A 136 -18.24 -22.69 -23.11
N ASN A 137 -19.41 -22.15 -22.79
CA ASN A 137 -19.54 -20.74 -22.37
C ASN A 137 -18.73 -20.44 -21.09
N ARG A 138 -18.71 -21.36 -20.12
CA ARG A 138 -17.89 -21.21 -18.91
C ARG A 138 -16.39 -21.29 -19.18
N LEU A 139 -15.97 -22.14 -20.13
CA LEU A 139 -14.58 -22.25 -20.52
C LEU A 139 -14.11 -20.98 -21.24
N THR A 140 -14.93 -20.44 -22.14
CA THR A 140 -14.66 -19.18 -22.84
C THR A 140 -14.58 -18.01 -21.87
N GLU A 141 -15.49 -17.94 -20.89
CA GLU A 141 -15.48 -16.91 -19.86
C GLU A 141 -14.26 -17.06 -18.93
N GLY A 142 -13.94 -18.28 -18.50
CA GLY A 142 -12.74 -18.56 -17.71
C GLY A 142 -11.45 -18.22 -18.44
N TYR A 143 -11.38 -18.50 -19.74
CA TYR A 143 -10.26 -18.10 -20.60
C TYR A 143 -10.14 -16.58 -20.70
N ARG A 144 -11.25 -15.87 -20.91
CA ARG A 144 -11.27 -14.40 -20.95
C ARG A 144 -10.73 -13.80 -19.64
N VAL A 145 -11.22 -14.28 -18.50
CA VAL A 145 -10.77 -13.81 -17.18
C VAL A 145 -9.30 -14.15 -16.94
N ALA A 146 -8.82 -15.31 -17.39
CA ALA A 146 -7.40 -15.68 -17.27
C ALA A 146 -6.50 -14.74 -18.09
N VAL A 147 -6.90 -14.42 -19.32
CA VAL A 147 -6.17 -13.48 -20.20
C VAL A 147 -6.18 -12.06 -19.63
N GLU A 148 -7.32 -11.58 -19.12
CA GLU A 148 -7.40 -10.28 -18.44
C GLU A 148 -6.50 -10.24 -17.19
N THR A 149 -6.42 -11.35 -16.45
CA THR A 149 -5.55 -11.48 -15.27
C THR A 149 -4.07 -11.51 -15.65
N GLU A 150 -3.71 -12.16 -16.76
CA GLU A 150 -2.35 -12.15 -17.31
C GLU A 150 -1.94 -10.73 -17.73
N ALA A 151 -2.81 -10.03 -18.46
CA ALA A 151 -2.57 -8.66 -18.88
C ALA A 151 -2.38 -7.72 -17.68
N LEU A 152 -3.22 -7.87 -16.65
CA LEU A 152 -3.11 -7.08 -15.43
C LEU A 152 -1.83 -7.42 -14.64
N GLY A 153 -1.45 -8.69 -14.57
CA GLY A 153 -0.18 -9.13 -13.99
C GLY A 153 1.04 -8.56 -14.72
N ALA A 154 1.01 -8.54 -16.04
CA ALA A 154 2.06 -7.94 -16.87
C ALA A 154 2.17 -6.42 -16.62
N GLN A 155 1.04 -5.73 -16.50
CA GLN A 155 1.02 -4.29 -16.17
C GLN A 155 1.62 -4.02 -14.78
N VAL A 156 1.26 -4.82 -13.77
CA VAL A 156 1.83 -4.70 -12.42
C VAL A 156 3.34 -4.92 -12.42
N LEU A 157 3.84 -5.91 -13.17
CA LEU A 157 5.28 -6.14 -13.31
C LEU A 157 5.99 -4.95 -13.98
N ASN A 158 5.37 -4.36 -15.00
CA ASN A 158 5.92 -3.19 -15.67
C ASN A 158 5.96 -1.96 -14.73
N ASP A 159 4.90 -1.74 -13.95
CA ASP A 159 4.85 -0.66 -12.96
C ASP A 159 5.91 -0.85 -11.87
N LEU A 160 6.10 -2.07 -11.38
CA LEU A 160 7.16 -2.40 -10.43
C LEU A 160 8.56 -2.17 -11.04
N HIS A 161 8.74 -2.46 -12.32
CA HIS A 161 9.98 -2.18 -13.03
C HIS A 161 10.26 -0.67 -13.12
N HIS A 162 9.27 0.13 -13.50
CA HIS A 162 9.39 1.60 -13.51
C HIS A 162 9.59 2.18 -12.10
N GLN A 163 8.93 1.64 -11.09
CA GLN A 163 9.17 2.02 -9.69
C GLN A 163 10.59 1.69 -9.24
N ARG A 164 11.15 0.56 -9.67
CA ARG A 164 12.56 0.20 -9.41
C ARG A 164 13.51 1.19 -10.09
N GLU A 165 13.26 1.55 -11.33
CA GLU A 165 14.08 2.50 -12.09
C GLU A 165 14.06 3.89 -11.45
N THR A 166 12.87 4.38 -11.06
CA THR A 166 12.73 5.67 -10.36
C THR A 166 13.39 5.65 -8.97
N LEU A 167 13.31 4.55 -8.22
CA LEU A 167 14.04 4.37 -6.96
C LEU A 167 15.56 4.35 -7.17
N GLN A 168 16.04 3.71 -8.24
CA GLN A 168 17.46 3.72 -8.60
C GLN A 168 17.93 5.12 -8.98
N GLY A 169 17.14 5.87 -9.76
CA GLY A 169 17.40 7.26 -10.12
C GLY A 169 17.40 8.20 -8.91
N ALA A 170 16.43 8.04 -7.99
CA ALA A 170 16.39 8.79 -6.73
C ALA A 170 17.60 8.47 -5.84
N ARG A 171 18.04 7.21 -5.75
CA ARG A 171 19.25 6.82 -5.03
C ARG A 171 20.53 7.40 -5.66
N ALA A 172 20.62 7.44 -6.98
CA ALA A 172 21.74 8.07 -7.69
C ALA A 172 21.79 9.58 -7.41
N ARG A 173 20.66 10.28 -7.52
CA ARG A 173 20.54 11.71 -7.21
C ARG A 173 20.84 12.01 -5.74
N LEU A 174 20.40 11.18 -4.80
CA LEU A 174 20.76 11.33 -3.38
C LEU A 174 22.26 11.16 -3.13
N ARG A 175 22.92 10.23 -3.84
CA ARG A 175 24.37 10.03 -3.73
C ARG A 175 25.15 11.22 -4.30
N GLU A 176 24.67 11.80 -5.39
CA GLU A 176 25.23 13.02 -6.00
C GLU A 176 25.01 14.24 -5.09
N THR A 177 23.80 14.41 -4.56
CA THR A 177 23.46 15.49 -3.61
C THR A 177 24.31 15.39 -2.34
N ASN A 178 24.59 14.18 -1.83
CA ASN A 178 25.47 13.99 -0.67
C ASN A 178 26.93 14.35 -0.98
N ALA A 179 27.41 14.09 -2.20
CA ALA A 179 28.74 14.50 -2.63
C ALA A 179 28.86 16.03 -2.75
N ASP A 180 27.82 16.70 -3.25
CA ASP A 180 27.77 18.16 -3.34
C ASP A 180 27.60 18.84 -1.98
N LEU A 181 26.87 18.22 -1.05
CA LEU A 181 26.80 18.67 0.34
C LEU A 181 28.17 18.62 1.03
N GLY A 182 28.97 17.58 0.75
CA GLY A 182 30.36 17.48 1.21
C GLY A 182 31.27 18.59 0.64
N ARG A 183 31.09 18.95 -0.64
CA ARG A 183 31.84 20.06 -1.27
C ARG A 183 31.42 21.42 -0.72
N ALA A 184 30.11 21.64 -0.57
CA ALA A 184 29.55 22.86 0.00
C ALA A 184 29.93 23.04 1.48
N SER A 185 29.98 21.96 2.27
CA SER A 185 30.46 22.01 3.65
C SER A 185 31.93 22.45 3.73
N ARG A 186 32.76 21.97 2.80
CA ARG A 186 34.18 22.36 2.74
C ARG A 186 34.37 23.83 2.36
N THR A 187 33.58 24.37 1.44
CA THR A 187 33.64 25.80 1.06
C THR A 187 33.02 26.71 2.12
N LEU A 188 31.95 26.27 2.79
CA LEU A 188 31.36 27.00 3.91
C LEU A 188 32.33 27.08 5.09
N ASN A 189 33.03 25.99 5.43
CA ASN A 189 33.98 26.00 6.53
C ASN A 189 35.16 26.96 6.26
N THR A 190 35.63 27.08 5.01
CA THR A 190 36.67 28.07 4.67
C THR A 190 36.15 29.52 4.71
N MET A 191 34.89 29.76 4.33
CA MET A 191 34.24 31.07 4.48
C MET A 191 34.05 31.44 5.96
N VAL A 192 33.59 30.51 6.79
CA VAL A 192 33.36 30.72 8.24
C VAL A 192 34.68 31.01 8.96
N LEU A 193 35.74 30.24 8.68
CA LEU A 193 37.07 30.48 9.26
C LEU A 193 37.65 31.84 8.85
N ARG A 194 37.44 32.26 7.59
CA ARG A 194 37.88 33.57 7.11
C ARG A 194 37.12 34.70 7.82
N ALA A 195 35.80 34.59 7.96
CA ALA A 195 34.97 35.56 8.67
C ALA A 195 35.33 35.65 10.16
N LEU A 196 35.66 34.52 10.80
CA LEU A 196 36.07 34.50 12.20
C LEU A 196 37.42 35.20 12.40
N ARG A 197 38.40 34.98 11.50
CA ARG A 197 39.70 35.67 11.53
C ARG A 197 39.55 37.19 11.45
N GLU A 198 38.72 37.67 10.53
CA GLU A 198 38.46 39.10 10.37
C GLU A 198 37.88 39.72 11.65
N LYS A 199 36.89 39.06 12.26
CA LYS A 199 36.32 39.51 13.54
C LYS A 199 37.33 39.51 14.68
N VAL A 200 38.17 38.48 14.80
CA VAL A 200 39.20 38.39 15.86
C VAL A 200 40.22 39.53 15.73
N VAL A 201 40.66 39.85 14.51
CA VAL A 201 41.59 40.97 14.27
C VAL A 201 40.94 42.30 14.65
N LEU A 202 39.68 42.53 14.27
CA LEU A 202 38.94 43.74 14.63
C LEU A 202 38.86 43.93 16.15
N TYR A 203 38.46 42.89 16.89
CA TYR A 203 38.39 42.95 18.35
C TYR A 203 39.78 43.16 18.99
N GLY A 204 40.82 42.52 18.47
CA GLY A 204 42.20 42.69 18.96
C GLY A 204 42.70 44.13 18.83
N VAL A 205 42.47 44.76 17.67
CA VAL A 205 42.83 46.18 17.46
C VAL A 205 42.03 47.10 18.38
N GLY A 206 40.72 46.84 18.54
CA GLY A 206 39.87 47.61 19.47
C GLY A 206 40.34 47.55 20.91
N VAL A 207 40.67 46.36 21.42
CA VAL A 207 41.22 46.17 22.77
C VAL A 207 42.56 46.90 22.93
N CYS A 208 43.46 46.78 21.95
CA CYS A 208 44.75 47.48 21.96
C CYS A 208 44.57 49.01 22.06
N PHE A 209 43.61 49.57 21.31
CA PHE A 209 43.30 51.00 21.35
C PHE A 209 42.79 51.45 22.72
N VAL A 210 41.87 50.67 23.34
CA VAL A 210 41.37 50.95 24.69
C VAL A 210 42.48 50.90 25.73
N VAL A 211 43.39 49.93 25.64
CA VAL A 211 44.56 49.84 26.54
C VAL A 211 45.49 51.04 26.35
N ALA A 212 45.78 51.44 25.11
CA ALA A 212 46.65 52.58 24.84
C ALA A 212 46.08 53.90 25.39
N VAL A 213 44.76 54.12 25.24
CA VAL A 213 44.07 55.28 25.84
C VAL A 213 44.11 55.20 27.37
N GLY A 214 43.83 54.03 27.95
CA GLY A 214 43.91 53.82 29.40
C GLY A 214 45.29 54.10 29.98
N VAL A 215 46.35 53.62 29.32
CA VAL A 215 47.75 53.88 29.72
C VAL A 215 48.09 55.36 29.58
N SER A 216 47.67 56.01 28.49
CA SER A 216 47.93 57.44 28.29
C SER A 216 47.25 58.30 29.35
N LEU A 217 46.01 57.97 29.71
CA LEU A 217 45.30 58.61 30.82
C LEU A 217 45.97 58.31 32.14
N TYR A 218 46.40 57.07 32.39
CA TYR A 218 47.13 56.72 33.60
C TYR A 218 48.43 57.51 33.72
N LEU A 219 49.23 57.68 32.65
CA LEU A 219 50.46 58.48 32.71
C LEU A 219 50.18 59.98 32.86
N THR A 220 49.04 60.47 32.36
CA THR A 220 48.64 61.88 32.49
C THR A 220 48.05 62.19 33.87
N PHE A 221 47.29 61.27 34.44
CA PHE A 221 46.63 61.41 35.74
C PHE A 221 47.42 60.83 36.91
N ALA A 222 48.38 59.92 36.66
CA ALA A 222 49.38 59.56 37.66
C ALA A 222 50.16 60.84 37.91
N PRO A 223 49.96 61.46 39.09
CA PRO A 223 50.57 62.73 39.38
C PRO A 223 52.08 62.56 39.22
N SER A 224 52.73 63.59 38.68
CA SER A 224 54.17 63.79 38.77
C SER A 224 54.58 63.95 40.25
N SER A 225 54.38 62.90 41.04
CA SER A 225 54.83 62.79 42.41
C SER A 225 56.19 62.09 42.40
N SER A 226 57.19 62.86 42.80
CA SER A 226 58.56 62.52 43.22
C SER A 226 59.61 62.29 42.12
N ALA A 227 60.35 63.35 41.79
CA ALA A 227 61.72 63.62 42.32
C ALA A 227 62.38 64.75 41.51
N ALA A 228 63.17 65.70 42.02
CA ALA A 228 63.59 66.15 43.34
C ALA A 228 64.37 67.47 43.09
N THR A 229 64.19 68.52 43.89
CA THR A 229 65.22 69.04 44.81
C THR A 229 66.66 69.01 44.28
N SER A 230 67.11 70.16 43.75
CA SER A 230 68.37 70.84 44.11
C SER A 230 68.30 72.28 43.65
#